data_AF-A0A2J7Z8X7-F1
#
_entry.id   AF-A0A2J7Z8X7-F1
#
_cell.length_a   1.000
_cell.length_b   1.000
_cell.length_c   1.000
_cell.angle_alpha   90.00
_cell.angle_beta   90.00
_cell.angle_gamma   90.00
#
_symmetry.space_group_name_H-M   'P 1'
#
loop_
_entity.id
_entity.type
_entity.pdbx_description
1 polymer ?
#
loop_
_entity_poly.entity_id
_entity_poly.type
_entity_poly.pdbx_seq_one_letter_code
_entity_poly.pdbx_strand_id
1 'polypeptide(L)'
;MAEHTSSSITIEAAPADVMEVIADFDRYPEWSGEVKEADILTKDAEGRAEQVRMLLDAGAIKDDYTLQYSWTGADQVNWSLVKSQMLRTLDGSYRLSARDGGKSTEVTYQLTVDVKIPMLGMIKRKAEKVIIDRALAGLKKRVEGA
;
A
#
# COMPACT_ATOMS: atom_id res chain seq x y z
N MET A 1 -10.78 -14.71 13.50
CA MET A 1 -9.57 -14.34 12.74
C MET A 1 -9.98 -13.19 11.83
N ALA A 2 -9.30 -12.06 11.83
CA ALA A 2 -9.61 -10.99 10.89
C ALA A 2 -9.35 -11.51 9.47
N GLU A 3 -10.37 -11.55 8.63
CA GLU A 3 -10.21 -11.91 7.22
C GLU A 3 -9.40 -10.80 6.55
N HIS A 4 -8.26 -11.17 5.97
CA HIS A 4 -7.42 -10.31 5.15
C HIS A 4 -7.40 -10.88 3.74
N THR A 5 -7.34 -9.99 2.75
CA THR A 5 -7.11 -10.37 1.36
C THR A 5 -5.63 -10.14 1.05
N SER A 6 -4.98 -11.11 0.41
CA SER A 6 -3.58 -11.01 0.01
C SER A 6 -3.36 -11.47 -1.42
N SER A 7 -2.36 -10.92 -2.10
CA SER A 7 -1.86 -11.43 -3.39
C SER A 7 -0.38 -11.11 -3.54
N SER A 8 0.28 -11.86 -4.42
CA SER A 8 1.70 -11.68 -4.68
C SER A 8 1.97 -11.62 -6.18
N ILE A 9 2.99 -10.85 -6.56
CA ILE A 9 3.52 -10.78 -7.93
C ILE A 9 5.04 -10.81 -7.89
N THR A 10 5.65 -11.16 -9.02
CA THR A 10 7.09 -10.97 -9.25
C THR A 10 7.33 -9.67 -10.00
N ILE A 11 8.27 -8.86 -9.49
CA ILE A 11 8.79 -7.66 -10.14
C ILE A 11 10.26 -7.92 -10.51
N GLU A 12 10.64 -7.60 -11.74
CA GLU A 12 12.00 -7.80 -12.29
C GLU A 12 12.95 -6.67 -11.82
N ALA A 13 13.09 -6.52 -10.51
CA ALA A 13 14.00 -5.59 -9.86
C ALA A 13 14.47 -6.11 -8.49
N ALA A 14 15.54 -5.52 -7.95
CA ALA A 14 16.02 -5.90 -6.62
C ALA A 14 15.06 -5.41 -5.53
N PRO A 15 15.01 -6.08 -4.35
CA PRO A 15 14.08 -5.69 -3.28
C PRO A 15 14.27 -4.24 -2.82
N ALA A 16 15.51 -3.74 -2.84
CA ALA A 16 15.82 -2.35 -2.47
C ALA A 16 15.15 -1.35 -3.43
N ASP A 17 15.19 -1.59 -4.74
CA ASP A 17 14.57 -0.72 -5.75
C ASP A 17 13.04 -0.71 -5.59
N VAL A 18 12.46 -1.88 -5.29
CA VAL A 18 11.01 -2.00 -5.02
C VAL A 18 10.63 -1.25 -3.74
N MET A 19 11.41 -1.40 -2.66
CA MET A 19 11.15 -0.72 -1.39
C MET A 19 11.32 0.79 -1.51
N GLU A 20 12.27 1.27 -2.32
CA GLU A 20 12.45 2.70 -2.59
C GLU A 20 11.18 3.30 -3.19
N VAL A 21 10.56 2.64 -4.18
CA VAL A 21 9.30 3.09 -4.78
C VAL A 21 8.14 3.05 -3.77
N ILE A 22 8.09 2.03 -2.90
CA ILE A 22 7.09 1.95 -1.82
C ILE A 22 7.31 3.05 -0.76
N ALA A 23 8.54 3.49 -0.53
CA ALA A 23 8.85 4.53 0.44
C ALA A 23 8.74 5.96 -0.12
N ASP A 24 8.71 6.13 -1.44
CA ASP A 24 8.67 7.43 -2.13
C ASP A 24 7.25 8.04 -2.16
N PHE A 25 6.71 8.34 -0.98
CA PHE A 25 5.35 8.88 -0.81
C PHE A 25 5.10 10.16 -1.62
N ASP A 26 6.10 11.04 -1.75
CA ASP A 26 5.98 12.27 -2.54
C ASP A 26 5.61 11.99 -4.01
N ARG A 27 5.99 10.82 -4.54
CA ARG A 27 5.69 10.39 -5.92
C ARG A 27 4.57 9.38 -6.04
N TYR A 28 3.87 9.03 -4.95
CA TYR A 28 2.73 8.12 -5.01
C TYR A 28 1.66 8.53 -6.04
N PRO A 29 1.28 9.81 -6.17
CA PRO A 29 0.29 10.24 -7.16
C PRO A 29 0.67 9.95 -8.63
N GLU A 30 1.96 9.74 -8.91
CA GLU A 30 2.44 9.45 -10.26
C GLU A 30 2.09 8.03 -10.73
N TRP A 31 1.90 7.08 -9.81
CA TRP A 31 1.72 5.67 -10.15
C TRP A 31 0.55 4.98 -9.45
N SER A 32 0.15 5.45 -8.27
CA SER A 32 -1.06 5.01 -7.59
C SER A 32 -2.24 5.83 -8.10
N GLY A 33 -2.89 5.38 -9.18
CA GLY A 33 -3.86 6.19 -9.94
C GLY A 33 -5.06 6.75 -9.13
N GLU A 34 -5.34 6.19 -7.97
CA GLU A 34 -6.41 6.60 -7.05
C GLU A 34 -5.93 7.57 -5.97
N VAL A 35 -4.63 7.64 -5.69
CA VAL A 35 -4.03 8.59 -4.75
C VAL A 35 -3.75 9.90 -5.48
N LYS A 36 -4.25 11.01 -4.94
CA LYS A 36 -4.05 12.36 -5.48
C LYS A 36 -2.98 13.13 -4.75
N GLU A 37 -2.89 12.94 -3.44
CA GLU A 37 -1.90 13.56 -2.57
C GLU A 37 -1.43 12.55 -1.52
N ALA A 38 -0.16 12.66 -1.13
CA ALA A 38 0.49 11.82 -0.13
C ALA A 38 1.49 12.69 0.65
N ASP A 39 1.08 13.19 1.80
CA ASP A 39 1.87 14.10 2.63
C ASP A 39 2.50 13.36 3.81
N ILE A 40 3.82 13.32 3.90
CA ILE A 40 4.52 12.80 5.09
C ILE A 40 4.33 13.79 6.25
N LEU A 41 3.62 13.36 7.29
CA LEU A 41 3.35 14.17 8.48
C LEU A 41 4.45 14.03 9.54
N THR A 42 4.90 12.80 9.78
CA THR A 42 6.01 12.50 10.71
C THR A 42 6.95 11.48 10.10
N LYS A 43 8.17 11.44 10.62
CA LYS A 43 9.21 10.49 10.25
C LYS A 43 9.74 9.79 11.50
N ASP A 44 10.16 8.54 11.35
CA ASP A 44 10.83 7.79 12.40
C ASP A 44 12.29 8.27 12.61
N ALA A 45 12.99 7.66 13.56
CA ALA A 45 14.38 7.99 13.87
C ALA A 45 15.37 7.71 12.71
N GLU A 46 14.98 6.87 11.75
CA GLU A 46 15.76 6.53 10.55
C GLU A 46 15.37 7.42 9.34
N GLY A 47 14.45 8.37 9.53
CA GLY A 47 13.99 9.30 8.50
C GLY A 47 12.94 8.72 7.56
N ARG A 48 12.41 7.52 7.83
CA ARG A 48 11.33 6.91 7.04
C ARG A 48 9.98 7.48 7.46
N ALA A 49 9.02 7.51 6.55
CA ALA A 49 7.68 8.01 6.87
C ALA A 49 7.04 7.20 8.00
N GLU A 50 6.57 7.89 9.04
CA GLU A 50 5.91 7.28 10.20
C GLU A 50 4.41 7.53 10.13
N GLN A 51 3.97 8.73 9.75
CA GLN A 51 2.59 8.99 9.41
C GLN A 51 2.49 9.69 8.06
N VAL A 52 1.55 9.23 7.23
CA VAL A 52 1.28 9.82 5.92
C VAL A 52 -0.20 10.11 5.80
N ARG A 53 -0.55 11.34 5.41
CA ARG A 53 -1.91 11.69 5.00
C ARG A 53 -2.05 11.40 3.51
N MET A 54 -3.12 10.74 3.14
CA MET A 54 -3.43 10.36 1.77
C MET A 54 -4.77 10.96 1.38
N LEU A 55 -4.81 11.64 0.24
CA LEU A 55 -6.05 12.02 -0.42
C LEU A 55 -6.34 11.02 -1.54
N LEU A 56 -7.44 10.27 -1.42
CA LEU A 56 -7.86 9.28 -2.39
C LEU A 56 -9.10 9.77 -3.16
N ASP A 57 -9.05 9.64 -4.48
CA ASP A 57 -10.17 9.88 -5.39
C ASP A 57 -10.25 8.75 -6.43
N ALA A 58 -11.16 7.81 -6.16
CA ALA A 58 -11.53 6.71 -7.04
C ALA A 58 -12.93 6.96 -7.67
N GLY A 59 -13.25 8.22 -7.98
CA GLY A 59 -14.52 8.63 -8.57
C GLY A 59 -15.65 8.73 -7.54
N ALA A 60 -16.45 7.67 -7.40
CA ALA A 60 -17.57 7.65 -6.45
C ALA A 60 -17.11 7.53 -4.99
N ILE A 61 -15.85 7.15 -4.77
CA ILE A 61 -15.23 7.01 -3.45
C ILE A 61 -14.15 8.06 -3.34
N LYS A 62 -14.26 8.91 -2.32
CA LYS A 62 -13.26 9.92 -1.98
C LYS A 62 -13.00 9.87 -0.50
N ASP A 63 -11.74 9.80 -0.09
CA ASP A 63 -11.38 9.74 1.32
C ASP A 63 -10.13 10.57 1.61
N ASP A 64 -10.10 11.12 2.81
CA ASP A 64 -8.94 11.80 3.38
C ASP A 64 -8.61 11.07 4.67
N TYR A 65 -7.49 10.34 4.63
CA TYR A 65 -7.11 9.43 5.70
C TYR A 65 -5.63 9.56 6.04
N THR A 66 -5.30 9.16 7.27
CA THR A 66 -3.92 9.12 7.75
C THR A 66 -3.59 7.69 8.16
N LEU A 67 -2.46 7.20 7.69
CA LEU A 67 -1.92 5.90 8.04
C LEU A 67 -0.69 6.07 8.92
N GLN A 68 -0.55 5.18 9.90
CA GLN A 68 0.65 4.98 10.69
C GLN A 68 1.44 3.85 10.04
N TYR A 69 2.68 4.11 9.65
CA TYR A 69 3.60 3.14 9.08
C TYR A 69 4.54 2.61 10.16
N SER A 70 4.90 1.33 10.02
CA SER A 70 5.95 0.69 10.80
C SER A 70 6.81 -0.17 9.87
N TRP A 71 8.11 0.09 9.90
CA TRP A 71 9.10 -0.55 9.04
C TRP A 71 9.81 -1.64 9.81
N THR A 72 9.97 -2.82 9.21
CA THR A 72 10.67 -3.95 9.80
C THR A 72 11.81 -4.36 8.88
N GLY A 73 13.02 -3.92 9.22
CA GLY A 73 14.19 -4.13 8.36
C GLY A 73 14.05 -3.42 7.01
N ALA A 74 14.62 -4.02 5.96
CA ALA A 74 14.61 -3.48 4.60
C ALA A 74 13.46 -4.05 3.73
N ASP A 75 12.86 -5.16 4.14
CA ASP A 75 12.01 -5.97 3.26
C ASP A 75 10.52 -5.96 3.63
N GLN A 76 10.14 -5.29 4.72
CA GLN A 76 8.75 -5.27 5.16
C GLN A 76 8.33 -3.91 5.69
N VAL A 77 7.15 -3.47 5.25
CA VAL A 77 6.45 -2.32 5.79
C VAL A 77 4.99 -2.70 6.07
N ASN A 78 4.50 -2.25 7.23
CA ASN A 78 3.12 -2.40 7.65
C ASN A 78 2.51 -1.02 7.85
N TRP A 79 1.19 -0.94 7.72
CA TRP A 79 0.45 0.25 8.14
C TRP A 79 -0.85 -0.10 8.84
N SER A 80 -1.33 0.85 9.64
CA SER A 80 -2.65 0.83 10.25
C SER A 80 -3.33 2.19 10.15
N LEU A 81 -4.66 2.18 10.19
CA LEU A 81 -5.45 3.39 10.09
C LEU A 81 -5.37 4.24 11.37
N VAL A 82 -4.97 5.50 11.25
CA VAL A 82 -5.03 6.50 12.34
C VAL A 82 -6.38 7.22 12.34
N LYS A 83 -6.79 7.74 11.18
CA LYS A 83 -8.07 8.42 10.99
C LYS A 83 -8.50 8.37 9.54
N SER A 84 -9.80 8.40 9.31
CA SER A 84 -10.40 8.48 7.97
C SER A 84 -11.80 9.07 8.06
N GLN A 85 -12.27 9.68 6.97
CA GLN A 85 -13.66 10.10 6.82
C GLN A 85 -14.57 8.89 6.56
N MET A 86 -14.14 7.94 5.72
CA MET A 86 -14.97 6.81 5.25
C MET A 86 -14.69 5.46 5.93
N LEU A 87 -13.48 5.24 6.41
CA LEU A 87 -12.97 3.94 6.85
C LEU A 87 -13.00 3.81 8.38
N ARG A 88 -13.25 2.57 8.83
CA ARG A 88 -13.04 2.11 10.21
C ARG A 88 -11.70 1.40 10.36
N THR A 89 -11.26 0.69 9.33
CA THR A 89 -10.00 -0.05 9.32
C THR A 89 -9.37 0.03 7.93
N LEU A 90 -8.06 0.21 7.89
CA LEU A 90 -7.24 0.11 6.69
C LEU A 90 -5.85 -0.34 7.14
N ASP A 91 -5.72 -1.65 7.30
CA ASP A 91 -4.49 -2.27 7.77
C ASP A 91 -3.90 -3.10 6.63
N GLY A 92 -2.59 -3.09 6.50
CA GLY A 92 -1.95 -3.85 5.44
C GLY A 92 -0.45 -3.95 5.57
N SER A 93 0.15 -4.62 4.59
CA SER A 93 1.60 -4.77 4.52
C SER A 93 2.09 -5.02 3.10
N TYR A 94 3.30 -4.54 2.82
CA TYR A 94 4.16 -5.06 1.78
C TYR A 94 5.24 -5.93 2.42
N ARG A 95 5.47 -7.11 1.85
CA ARG A 95 6.63 -7.96 2.15
C ARG A 95 7.35 -8.30 0.86
N LEU A 96 8.65 -8.05 0.85
CA LEU A 96 9.54 -8.30 -0.27
C LEU A 96 10.35 -9.57 0.01
N SER A 97 10.54 -10.38 -1.02
CA SER A 97 11.40 -11.56 -0.95
C SER A 97 12.25 -11.63 -2.19
N ALA A 98 13.57 -11.57 -2.01
CA ALA A 98 14.52 -11.70 -3.10
C ALA A 98 14.34 -13.04 -3.82
N ARG A 99 14.34 -12.99 -5.15
CA ARG A 99 14.29 -14.13 -6.06
C ARG A 99 15.45 -14.03 -7.06
N ASP A 100 15.78 -15.14 -7.71
CA ASP A 100 16.80 -15.21 -8.77
C ASP A 100 18.15 -14.53 -8.42
N GLY A 101 18.60 -14.70 -7.17
CA GLY A 101 19.84 -14.10 -6.67
C GLY A 101 19.78 -12.58 -6.49
N GLY A 102 18.58 -12.01 -6.29
CA GLY A 102 18.36 -10.57 -6.10
C GLY A 102 18.04 -9.80 -7.38
N LYS A 103 17.85 -10.49 -8.51
CA LYS A 103 17.48 -9.88 -9.80
C LYS A 103 15.99 -9.61 -9.92
N SER A 104 15.18 -10.34 -9.17
CA SER A 104 13.74 -10.21 -9.13
C SER A 104 13.27 -10.25 -7.67
N THR A 105 12.06 -9.76 -7.43
CA THR A 105 11.46 -9.66 -6.10
C THR A 105 10.04 -10.18 -6.15
N GLU A 106 9.73 -11.14 -5.28
CA GLU A 106 8.33 -11.47 -4.98
C GLU A 106 7.80 -10.44 -3.99
N VAL A 107 6.78 -9.70 -4.41
CA VAL A 107 6.09 -8.70 -3.60
C VAL A 107 4.77 -9.29 -3.16
N THR A 108 4.60 -9.47 -1.84
CA THR A 108 3.33 -9.85 -1.24
C THR A 108 2.65 -8.63 -0.66
N TYR A 109 1.43 -8.34 -1.11
CA TYR A 109 0.59 -7.26 -0.61
C TYR A 109 -0.64 -7.85 0.10
N GLN A 110 -0.85 -7.42 1.34
CA GLN A 110 -1.97 -7.84 2.16
C GLN A 110 -2.75 -6.61 2.63
N LEU A 111 -4.08 -6.73 2.62
CA LEU A 111 -4.97 -5.65 3.01
C LEU A 111 -6.21 -6.19 3.76
N THR A 112 -6.58 -5.47 4.81
CA THR A 112 -7.90 -5.54 5.45
C THR A 112 -8.48 -4.14 5.44
N VAL A 113 -9.64 -3.99 4.80
CA VAL A 113 -10.37 -2.72 4.74
C VAL A 113 -11.64 -2.88 5.55
N ASP A 114 -12.11 -1.85 6.26
CA ASP A 114 -13.48 -1.82 6.78
C ASP A 114 -14.03 -0.40 6.63
N VAL A 115 -15.24 -0.29 6.09
CA VAL A 115 -15.89 1.01 5.83
C VAL A 115 -16.92 1.32 6.93
N LYS A 116 -17.21 2.59 7.16
CA LYS A 116 -18.19 3.01 8.17
C LYS A 116 -19.63 2.61 7.84
N ILE A 117 -19.93 2.45 6.55
CA ILE A 117 -21.25 2.04 6.04
C ILE A 117 -21.31 0.51 5.98
N PRO A 118 -22.35 -0.15 6.48
CA PRO A 118 -22.45 -1.60 6.42
C PRO A 118 -22.42 -2.12 4.98
N MET A 119 -21.48 -3.01 4.67
CA MET A 119 -21.38 -3.71 3.38
C MET A 119 -21.54 -5.21 3.55
N LEU A 120 -22.08 -5.87 2.54
CA LEU A 120 -22.10 -7.34 2.47
C LEU A 120 -20.67 -7.88 2.27
N GLY A 121 -20.30 -8.94 3.00
CA GLY A 121 -18.93 -9.46 3.03
C GLY A 121 -18.34 -9.86 1.67
N MET A 122 -19.15 -10.36 0.73
CA MET A 122 -18.67 -10.69 -0.63
C MET A 122 -18.28 -9.44 -1.44
N ILE A 123 -19.04 -8.36 -1.29
CA ILE A 123 -18.75 -7.08 -1.97
C ILE A 123 -17.45 -6.50 -1.42
N LYS A 124 -17.28 -6.57 -0.09
CA LYS A 124 -16.06 -6.16 0.61
C LYS A 124 -14.82 -6.86 0.07
N ARG A 125 -14.79 -8.19 0.03
CA ARG A 125 -13.64 -8.96 -0.49
C ARG A 125 -13.34 -8.66 -1.95
N LYS A 126 -14.38 -8.45 -2.77
CA LYS A 126 -14.19 -8.08 -4.18
C LYS A 126 -13.55 -6.70 -4.32
N ALA A 127 -13.94 -5.73 -3.50
CA ALA A 127 -13.32 -4.41 -3.47
C ALA A 127 -11.86 -4.49 -3.00
N GLU A 128 -11.58 -5.22 -1.91
CA GLU A 128 -10.21 -5.44 -1.42
C GLU A 128 -9.31 -6.05 -2.50
N LYS A 129 -9.79 -7.07 -3.21
CA LYS A 129 -9.05 -7.69 -4.30
C LYS A 129 -8.74 -6.71 -5.43
N VAL A 130 -9.71 -5.89 -5.85
CA VAL A 130 -9.49 -4.89 -6.91
C VAL A 130 -8.44 -3.86 -6.50
N ILE A 131 -8.45 -3.41 -5.23
CA ILE A 131 -7.45 -2.49 -4.70
C ILE A 131 -6.06 -3.14 -4.75
N ILE A 132 -5.94 -4.38 -4.29
CA ILE A 132 -4.69 -5.15 -4.29
C ILE A 132 -4.13 -5.31 -5.71
N ASP A 133 -4.97 -5.76 -6.65
CA ASP A 133 -4.56 -6.01 -8.03
C ASP A 133 -4.05 -4.72 -8.71
N ARG A 134 -4.74 -3.58 -8.47
CA ARG A 134 -4.34 -2.27 -9.01
C ARG A 134 -3.06 -1.75 -8.39
N ALA A 135 -2.92 -1.84 -7.07
CA ALA A 135 -1.73 -1.38 -6.36
C ALA A 135 -0.49 -2.15 -6.82
N LEU A 136 -0.58 -3.48 -6.93
CA LEU A 136 0.51 -4.33 -7.42
C LEU A 136 0.84 -4.05 -8.89
N ALA A 137 -0.17 -3.88 -9.75
CA ALA A 137 0.07 -3.54 -11.16
C ALA A 137 0.72 -2.17 -11.35
N GLY A 138 0.28 -1.17 -10.58
CA GLY A 138 0.88 0.18 -10.58
C GLY A 138 2.33 0.16 -10.11
N LEU A 139 2.60 -0.52 -8.99
CA LEU A 139 3.95 -0.67 -8.44
C LEU A 139 4.88 -1.36 -9.45
N LYS A 140 4.47 -2.50 -10.01
CA LYS A 140 5.26 -3.22 -11.03
C LYS A 140 5.60 -2.32 -12.21
N LYS A 141 4.61 -1.64 -12.77
CA LYS A 141 4.82 -0.71 -13.89
C LYS A 141 5.78 0.43 -13.53
N ARG A 142 5.69 0.97 -12.31
CA ARG A 142 6.55 2.07 -11.86
C ARG A 142 8.00 1.63 -11.68
N VAL A 143 8.22 0.45 -11.11
CA VAL A 143 9.55 -0.11 -10.87
C VAL A 143 10.21 -0.54 -12.18
N GLU A 144 9.49 -1.26 -13.04
CA GLU A 144 10.06 -1.80 -14.30
C GLU A 144 10.12 -0.77 -15.43
N GLY A 145 9.42 0.35 -15.29
CA GLY A 145 9.46 1.46 -16.25
C GLY A 145 10.43 2.58 -15.86
N ALA A 146 11.11 2.47 -14.72
CA ALA A 146 12.12 3.41 -14.26
C ALA A 146 13.48 3.20 -14.94
#